data_AF-A0A1F8N4R1-F1
#
_entry.id   AF-A0A1F8N4R1-F1
#
_cell.length_a   1.000
_cell.length_b   1.000
_cell.length_c   1.000
_cell.angle_alpha   90.00
_cell.angle_beta   90.00
_cell.angle_gamma   90.00
#
_symmetry.space_group_name_H-M   'P 1'
#
loop_
_entity.id
_entity.type
_entity.pdbx_description
1 polymer ?
#
loop_
_entity_poly.entity_id
_entity_poly.type
_entity_poly.pdbx_seq_one_letter_code
_entity_poly.pdbx_strand_id
1 'polypeptide(L)'
;MEAAFSKEDVRDLSHQLGLRTWDKPAMACLSSRFPYGSPLTREKLGRVEGAEDLLRSQLGFRQVRVRDHASIARIEIQPSEFARMLDDSVLNRVVDGLKELGYDYVTLDLQGFRSGSMNEPLLKQANTRDERVLKK
;
A
#
# COMPACT_ATOMS: atom_id res chain seq x y z
N MET A 1 -18.66 -21.51 -17.86
CA MET A 1 -17.53 -22.33 -18.32
C MET A 1 -16.29 -21.48 -18.08
N GLU A 2 -15.61 -21.67 -16.94
CA GLU A 2 -14.36 -20.97 -16.64
C GLU A 2 -13.23 -21.63 -17.43
N ALA A 3 -12.44 -20.83 -18.14
CA ALA A 3 -11.29 -21.35 -18.88
C ALA A 3 -10.21 -21.76 -17.85
N ALA A 4 -9.86 -23.05 -17.79
CA ALA A 4 -8.90 -23.62 -16.84
C ALA A 4 -7.45 -23.24 -17.17
N PHE A 5 -7.17 -21.94 -17.31
CA PHE A 5 -5.84 -21.41 -17.58
C PHE A 5 -5.05 -21.31 -16.28
N SER A 6 -3.87 -21.93 -16.27
CA SER A 6 -2.87 -21.69 -15.25
C SER A 6 -2.19 -20.34 -15.47
N LYS A 7 -1.46 -19.84 -14.45
CA LYS A 7 -0.71 -18.58 -14.57
C LYS A 7 0.42 -18.65 -15.60
N GLU A 8 0.94 -19.84 -15.86
CA GLU A 8 1.94 -20.08 -16.92
C GLU A 8 1.30 -19.97 -18.29
N ASP A 9 0.12 -20.58 -18.49
CA ASP A 9 -0.60 -20.50 -19.76
C ASP A 9 -0.90 -19.05 -20.17
N VAL A 10 -1.26 -18.19 -19.20
CA VAL A 10 -1.51 -16.76 -19.46
C VAL A 10 -0.23 -16.02 -19.87
N ARG A 11 0.92 -16.37 -19.29
CA ARG A 11 2.21 -15.75 -19.61
C ARG A 11 2.71 -16.17 -20.98
N ASP A 12 2.61 -17.45 -21.29
CA ASP A 12 3.03 -18.01 -22.57
C ASP A 12 2.18 -17.45 -23.72
N LEU A 13 0.86 -17.36 -23.52
CA LEU A 13 -0.04 -16.75 -24.50
C LEU A 13 0.24 -15.24 -24.64
N SER A 14 0.52 -14.54 -23.54
CA SER A 14 0.86 -13.11 -23.57
C SER A 14 2.20 -12.85 -24.29
N HIS A 15 3.17 -13.75 -24.14
CA HIS A 15 4.44 -13.70 -24.87
C HIS A 15 4.24 -13.95 -26.37
N GLN A 16 3.46 -14.97 -26.74
CA GLN A 16 3.12 -15.27 -28.13
C GLN A 16 2.35 -14.14 -28.83
N LEU A 17 1.50 -13.42 -28.08
CA LEU A 17 0.76 -12.25 -28.56
C LEU A 17 1.60 -10.95 -28.57
N GLY A 18 2.88 -11.01 -28.20
CA GLY A 18 3.78 -9.84 -28.21
C GLY A 18 3.44 -8.78 -27.17
N LEU A 19 2.68 -9.12 -26.13
CA LEU A 19 2.25 -8.17 -25.11
C LEU A 19 3.43 -7.83 -24.20
N ARG A 20 3.90 -6.57 -24.22
CA ARG A 20 5.03 -6.05 -23.42
C ARG A 20 4.91 -6.21 -21.89
N THR A 21 3.82 -6.76 -21.41
CA THR A 21 3.50 -6.98 -19.99
C THR A 21 3.69 -8.43 -19.54
N TRP A 22 4.03 -9.36 -20.44
CA TRP A 22 4.09 -10.80 -20.18
C TRP A 22 5.05 -11.18 -19.03
N ASP A 23 6.16 -10.46 -18.88
CA ASP A 23 7.18 -10.69 -17.84
C ASP A 23 7.17 -9.60 -16.73
N LYS A 24 6.14 -8.74 -16.69
CA LYS A 24 6.09 -7.73 -15.62
C LYS A 24 5.71 -8.40 -14.30
N PRO A 25 6.51 -8.23 -13.22
CA PRO A 25 6.11 -8.72 -11.90
C PRO A 25 4.77 -8.10 -11.51
N ALA A 26 3.97 -8.84 -10.73
CA ALA A 26 2.68 -8.37 -10.24
C ALA A 26 2.88 -7.16 -9.33
N MET A 27 2.92 -5.96 -9.92
CA MET A 27 2.96 -4.71 -9.19
C MET A 27 1.65 -4.60 -8.41
N ALA A 28 1.73 -4.58 -7.09
CA ALA A 28 0.58 -4.26 -6.26
C ALA A 28 0.14 -2.84 -6.63
N CYS A 29 -0.99 -2.73 -7.33
CA CYS A 29 -1.53 -1.46 -7.79
C CYS A 29 -1.58 -0.45 -6.63
N LEU A 30 -1.22 0.81 -6.90
CA LEU A 30 -1.28 1.90 -5.92
C LEU A 30 -2.67 2.01 -5.26
N SER A 31 -3.71 1.50 -5.92
CA SER A 31 -5.07 1.38 -5.37
C SER A 31 -5.13 0.68 -4.00
N SER A 32 -4.22 -0.24 -3.68
CA SER A 32 -4.20 -0.94 -2.39
C SER A 32 -3.78 -0.05 -1.19
N ARG A 33 -3.40 1.20 -1.46
CA ARG A 33 -3.02 2.20 -0.44
C ARG A 33 -4.22 3.03 0.03
N PHE A 34 -5.35 2.94 -0.67
CA PHE A 34 -6.56 3.70 -0.36
C PHE A 34 -7.60 2.78 0.32
N PRO A 35 -8.37 3.30 1.29
CA PRO A 35 -9.52 2.60 1.86
C PRO A 35 -10.53 2.22 0.77
N TYR A 36 -11.20 1.08 0.95
CA TYR A 36 -12.28 0.65 0.06
C TYR A 36 -13.37 1.71 -0.04
N GLY A 37 -13.86 1.95 -1.27
CA GLY A 37 -14.88 2.96 -1.56
C GLY A 37 -14.33 4.38 -1.73
N SER A 38 -13.02 4.60 -1.59
CA SER A 38 -12.42 5.92 -1.82
C SER A 38 -12.30 6.24 -3.32
N PRO A 39 -12.71 7.44 -3.78
CA PRO A 39 -12.46 7.87 -5.16
C PRO A 39 -10.96 7.96 -5.42
N LEU A 40 -10.50 7.25 -6.46
CA LEU A 40 -9.13 7.31 -6.96
C LEU A 40 -9.03 8.46 -7.97
N THR A 41 -8.26 9.50 -7.64
CA THR A 41 -7.94 10.61 -8.55
C THR A 41 -6.46 10.55 -8.93
N ARG A 42 -6.07 11.16 -10.05
CA ARG A 42 -4.65 11.23 -10.47
C ARG A 42 -3.79 11.92 -9.41
N GLU A 43 -4.30 12.98 -8.79
CA GLU A 43 -3.62 13.71 -7.71
C GLU A 43 -3.35 12.81 -6.51
N LYS A 44 -4.36 12.05 -6.07
CA LYS A 44 -4.23 11.08 -4.97
C LYS A 44 -3.20 10.00 -5.26
N LEU A 45 -3.22 9.46 -6.48
CA LEU A 45 -2.22 8.47 -6.91
C LEU A 45 -0.82 9.08 -6.93
N GLY A 46 -0.68 10.29 -7.48
CA GLY A 46 0.60 11.01 -7.56
C GLY A 46 1.18 11.35 -6.19
N ARG A 47 0.37 11.80 -5.22
CA ARG A 47 0.88 12.09 -3.87
C ARG A 47 1.35 10.84 -3.13
N VAL A 48 0.66 9.70 -3.31
CA VAL A 48 1.09 8.43 -2.71
C VAL A 48 2.37 7.93 -3.36
N GLU A 49 2.47 8.01 -4.69
CA GLU A 49 3.68 7.66 -5.43
C GLU A 49 4.87 8.53 -4.99
N GLY A 50 4.69 9.84 -4.94
CA GLY A 50 5.71 10.77 -4.45
C GLY A 50 6.14 10.51 -3.01
N ALA A 51 5.19 10.14 -2.13
CA ALA A 51 5.51 9.80 -0.74
C ALA A 51 6.29 8.48 -0.63
N GLU A 52 5.91 7.43 -1.36
CA GLU A 52 6.66 6.17 -1.41
C GLU A 52 8.06 6.39 -2.02
N ASP A 53 8.19 7.24 -3.03
CA ASP A 53 9.47 7.56 -3.67
C ASP A 53 10.41 8.42 -2.80
N LEU A 54 9.88 9.38 -2.03
CA LEU A 54 10.66 10.12 -1.04
C LEU A 54 11.31 9.15 -0.04
N LEU A 55 10.50 8.26 0.53
CA LEU A 55 10.95 7.30 1.54
C LEU A 55 11.92 6.28 0.94
N ARG A 56 11.61 5.73 -0.24
CA ARG A 56 12.42 4.68 -0.85
C ARG A 56 13.69 5.22 -1.51
N SER A 57 13.55 6.18 -2.42
CA SER A 57 14.64 6.60 -3.30
C SER A 57 15.54 7.65 -2.64
N GLN A 58 14.96 8.59 -1.90
CA GLN A 58 15.74 9.68 -1.29
C GLN A 58 16.23 9.36 0.12
N LEU A 59 15.41 8.64 0.88
CA LEU A 59 15.72 8.24 2.25
C LEU A 59 16.15 6.78 2.36
N GLY A 60 16.09 5.98 1.30
CA GLY A 60 16.70 4.65 1.26
C GLY A 60 16.01 3.60 2.13
N PHE A 61 14.72 3.74 2.44
CA PHE A 61 13.95 2.69 3.11
C PHE A 61 13.66 1.55 2.13
N ARG A 62 13.82 0.30 2.57
CA ARG A 62 13.75 -0.86 1.66
C ARG A 62 12.33 -1.25 1.31
N GLN A 63 11.46 -1.31 2.32
CA GLN A 63 10.09 -1.75 2.15
C GLN A 63 9.15 -0.77 2.83
N VAL A 64 8.44 -0.01 2.00
CA VAL A 64 7.59 1.10 2.41
C VAL A 64 6.23 0.94 1.78
N ARG A 65 5.19 1.26 2.54
CA ARG A 65 3.89 1.65 1.99
C ARG A 65 3.44 2.93 2.64
N VAL A 66 2.90 3.85 1.84
CA VAL A 66 2.20 5.02 2.36
C VAL A 66 0.72 4.81 2.11
N ARG A 67 -0.06 4.66 3.18
CA ARG A 67 -1.50 4.54 3.10
C ARG A 67 -2.14 5.90 3.21
N ASP A 68 -3.07 6.14 2.29
CA ASP A 68 -3.78 7.39 2.17
C ASP A 68 -5.09 7.31 2.92
N HIS A 69 -5.18 8.02 4.05
CA HIS A 69 -6.41 8.18 4.81
C HIS A 69 -6.86 9.64 4.76
N ALA A 70 -7.25 10.09 3.56
CA ALA A 70 -7.66 11.46 3.28
C ALA A 70 -6.54 12.49 3.53
N SER A 71 -6.49 13.12 4.70
CA SER A 71 -5.42 14.07 5.05
C SER A 71 -4.29 13.43 5.85
N ILE A 72 -4.39 12.14 6.16
CA ILE A 72 -3.40 11.41 6.95
C ILE A 72 -2.59 10.48 6.04
N ALA A 73 -1.27 10.66 6.04
CA ALA A 73 -0.32 9.68 5.53
C ALA A 73 0.03 8.70 6.65
N ARG A 74 -0.34 7.43 6.51
CA ARG A 74 0.09 6.36 7.41
C ARG A 74 1.20 5.55 6.76
N ILE A 75 2.41 5.68 7.30
CA ILE A 75 3.61 5.02 6.81
C ILE A 75 3.71 3.63 7.43
N GLU A 76 3.96 2.61 6.60
CA GLU A 76 4.31 1.26 7.01
C GLU A 76 5.73 0.95 6.53
N ILE A 77 6.67 0.74 7.45
CA ILE A 77 8.06 0.31 7.15
C ILE A 77 8.42 -0.94 7.95
N GLN A 78 9.55 -1.56 7.61
CA GLN A 78 10.09 -2.66 8.41
C GLN A 78 10.38 -2.21 9.85
N PRO A 79 9.99 -3.00 10.88
CA PRO A 79 10.28 -2.66 12.28
C PRO A 79 11.77 -2.44 12.58
N SER A 80 12.65 -3.14 11.86
CA SER A 80 14.11 -2.96 11.97
C SER A 80 14.60 -1.58 11.49
N GLU A 81 13.78 -0.84 10.73
CA GLU A 81 14.10 0.51 10.25
C GLU A 81 13.48 1.61 11.14
N PHE A 82 12.76 1.28 12.21
CA PHE A 82 12.10 2.27 13.08
C PHE A 82 13.09 3.23 13.74
N ALA A 83 14.21 2.71 14.27
CA ALA A 83 15.23 3.54 14.89
C ALA A 83 15.76 4.62 13.92
N ARG A 84 15.90 4.27 12.63
CA ARG A 84 16.31 5.20 11.58
C ARG A 84 15.23 6.23 11.25
N MET A 85 13.96 5.82 11.20
CA MET A 85 12.83 6.73 10.96
C MET A 85 12.69 7.77 12.08
N LEU A 86 13.03 7.40 13.31
CA LEU A 86 12.96 8.28 14.49
C LEU A 86 14.21 9.14 14.70
N ASP A 87 15.23 9.02 13.86
CA ASP A 87 16.33 9.97 13.84
C ASP A 87 15.80 11.35 13.42
N ASP A 88 16.11 12.40 14.17
CA ASP A 88 15.55 13.74 13.97
C ASP A 88 15.77 14.27 12.53
N SER A 89 16.91 13.95 11.91
CA SER A 89 17.22 14.41 10.56
C SER A 89 16.33 13.73 9.51
N VAL A 90 16.02 12.44 9.70
CA VAL A 90 15.15 11.67 8.82
C VAL A 90 13.70 12.04 9.07
N LEU A 91 13.29 12.11 10.33
CA LEU A 91 11.94 12.40 10.75
C LEU A 91 11.46 13.75 10.21
N ASN A 92 12.27 14.80 10.35
CA ASN A 92 11.92 16.13 9.84
C ASN A 92 11.77 16.13 8.31
N ARG A 93 12.69 15.49 7.58
CA ARG A 93 12.60 15.36 6.11
C ARG A 93 11.35 14.62 5.66
N VAL A 94 10.94 13.57 6.40
CA VAL A 94 9.71 12.83 6.11
C VAL A 94 8.49 13.71 6.35
N VAL A 95 8.43 14.41 7.48
CA VAL A 95 7.29 15.28 7.82
C VAL A 95 7.13 16.39 6.79
N ASP A 96 8.22 17.11 6.49
CA ASP A 96 8.17 18.24 5.55
C ASP A 96 7.78 17.78 4.14
N GLY A 97 8.45 16.74 3.63
CA GLY A 97 8.16 16.22 2.29
C GLY A 97 6.75 15.67 2.14
N LEU A 98 6.19 14.99 3.14
CA LEU A 98 4.81 14.52 3.09
C LEU A 98 3.80 15.67 3.23
N LYS A 99 4.10 16.70 4.01
CA LYS A 99 3.24 17.89 4.11
C LYS A 99 3.20 18.67 2.80
N GLU A 100 4.32 18.81 2.10
CA GLU A 100 4.39 19.42 0.77
C GLU A 100 3.56 18.65 -0.26
N LEU A 101 3.41 17.33 -0.09
CA LEU A 101 2.55 16.47 -0.91
C LEU A 101 1.05 16.55 -0.54
N GLY A 102 0.69 17.41 0.43
CA GLY A 102 -0.70 17.70 0.80
C GLY A 102 -1.30 16.81 1.89
N TYR A 103 -0.47 16.27 2.79
CA TYR A 103 -0.94 15.61 4.02
C TYR A 103 -0.90 16.58 5.21
N ASP A 104 -1.97 16.64 6.00
CA ASP A 104 -2.00 17.43 7.24
C ASP A 104 -1.25 16.70 8.38
N TYR A 105 -1.38 15.37 8.39
CA TYR A 105 -0.82 14.52 9.44
C TYR A 105 0.01 13.38 8.84
N VAL A 106 1.17 13.15 9.45
CA VAL A 106 2.07 12.05 9.10
C VAL A 106 2.15 11.12 10.31
N THR A 107 1.90 9.84 10.09
CA THR A 107 1.84 8.83 11.16
C THR A 107 2.65 7.60 10.77
N LEU A 108 3.22 6.93 11.76
CA LEU A 108 3.90 5.64 11.61
C LEU A 108 2.99 4.54 12.14
N ASP A 109 2.75 3.50 11.35
CA ASP A 109 2.12 2.30 11.84
C ASP A 109 3.10 1.54 12.74
N LEU A 110 2.85 1.57 14.05
CA LEU A 110 3.69 0.93 15.08
C LEU A 110 3.81 -0.59 14.89
N GLN A 111 2.90 -1.14 14.12
CA GLN A 111 2.78 -2.55 13.82
C GLN A 111 3.61 -2.92 12.56
N GLY A 112 4.17 -1.91 11.87
CA GLY A 112 5.11 -2.03 10.77
C GLY A 112 4.49 -2.54 9.47
N PHE A 113 5.36 -2.75 8.47
CA PHE A 113 4.97 -3.32 7.19
C PHE A 113 4.57 -4.80 7.35
N ARG A 114 3.38 -5.14 6.86
CA ARG A 114 2.90 -6.52 6.76
C ARG A 114 2.24 -6.81 5.42
N SER A 115 2.35 -8.05 4.96
CA SER A 115 1.53 -8.51 3.83
C SER A 115 0.06 -8.64 4.29
N GLY A 116 -0.88 -8.10 3.53
CA GLY A 116 -2.31 -8.23 3.83
C GLY A 116 -2.88 -7.30 4.92
N SER A 117 -2.17 -6.26 5.38
CA SER A 117 -2.64 -5.39 6.50
C SER A 117 -3.98 -4.67 6.26
N MET A 118 -4.44 -4.51 5.00
CA MET A 118 -5.78 -3.99 4.67
C MET A 118 -6.93 -4.96 4.96
N ASN A 119 -6.65 -6.26 5.10
CA ASN A 119 -7.68 -7.27 5.30
C ASN A 119 -8.09 -7.41 6.78
N GLU A 120 -7.30 -6.89 7.71
CA GLU A 120 -7.53 -7.01 9.15
C GLU A 120 -8.86 -6.39 9.63
N PRO A 121 -9.27 -5.19 9.18
CA PRO A 121 -10.57 -4.62 9.55
C PRO A 121 -11.74 -5.44 9.00
N LEU A 122 -11.57 -6.05 7.82
CA LEU A 122 -12.61 -6.85 7.15
C LEU A 122 -12.84 -8.19 7.86
N LEU A 123 -11.77 -8.82 8.37
CA LEU A 123 -11.87 -10.07 9.15
C LEU A 123 -12.62 -9.84 10.48
N LYS A 124 -12.44 -8.68 11.13
CA LYS A 124 -13.22 -8.33 12.33
C LYS A 124 -14.70 -8.14 12.03
N GLN A 125 -15.04 -7.52 10.90
CA GLN A 125 -16.44 -7.32 10.49
C GLN A 125 -17.14 -8.63 10.10
N ALA A 126 -16.42 -9.59 9.49
CA ALA A 126 -16.95 -10.91 9.17
C ALA A 126 -17.31 -11.69 10.45
N ASN A 127 -16.39 -11.78 11.41
CA ASN A 127 -16.66 -12.44 12.69
C ASN A 127 -17.82 -11.79 13.48
N THR A 128 -17.94 -10.46 13.43
CA THR A 128 -19.02 -9.75 14.14
C THR A 128 -20.40 -10.00 13.50
N ARG A 129 -20.45 -10.33 12.19
CA ARG A 129 -21.69 -10.67 11.50
C ARG A 129 -22.12 -12.11 11.78
N ASP A 130 -21.19 -13.06 11.81
CA ASP A 130 -21.48 -14.47 12.11
C ASP A 130 -21.97 -14.69 13.55
N GLU A 131 -21.42 -13.97 14.54
CA GLU A 131 -21.88 -14.05 15.93
C GLU A 131 -23.31 -13.52 16.15
N ARG A 132 -23.81 -12.64 15.28
CA ARG A 132 -25.20 -12.15 15.33
C ARG A 132 -26.19 -13.10 14.67
N VAL A 133 -25.73 -13.99 13.79
CA VAL A 133 -26.57 -15.01 13.14
C VAL A 133 -26.73 -16.23 14.04
N LEU A 134 -25.72 -16.59 14.84
CA LEU A 134 -25.82 -17.72 15.79
C LEU A 134 -26.58 -17.41 17.10
N LYS A 135 -26.98 -16.16 17.34
CA LYS A 135 -27.71 -15.74 18.56
C LYS A 135 -29.20 -15.44 18.31
N LYS A 136 -29.80 -15.98 17.25
CA LYS A 136 -31.25 -15.92 16.99
C LYS A 136 -31.88 -17.29 16.96
#